data_AF-A0A3P7LT01-F1
#
_entry.id   AF-A0A3P7LT01-F1
#
_cell.length_a   1.000
_cell.length_b   1.000
_cell.length_c   1.000
_cell.angle_alpha   90.00
_cell.angle_beta   90.00
_cell.angle_gamma   90.00
#
_symmetry.space_group_name_H-M   'P 1'
#
loop_
_entity.id
_entity.type
_entity.pdbx_description
1 polymer ?
#
loop_
_entity_poly.entity_id
_entity_poly.type
_entity_poly.pdbx_seq_one_letter_code
_entity_poly.pdbx_strand_id
1 'polypeptide(L)' 'MPKLAATHAECIRLYDPHNGEDNKLRLTGKHETSSAEKFTWGVANRAASVRIPRGVAMAGKVGNDYSPEF' A
#
# COMPACT_ATOMS: atom_id res chain seq x y z
N MET A 1 -4.32 1.43 8.43
CA MET A 1 -5.25 2.05 7.46
C MET A 1 -6.45 1.14 7.20
N PRO A 2 -7.41 1.04 8.14
CA PRO A 2 -8.49 0.06 8.07
C PRO A 2 -9.47 0.29 6.90
N LYS A 3 -9.79 1.55 6.60
CA LYS A 3 -10.69 1.90 5.48
C LYS A 3 -10.14 1.45 4.12
N LEU A 4 -8.86 1.73 3.84
CA LEU A 4 -8.20 1.33 2.58
C LEU A 4 -8.00 -0.18 2.48
N ALA A 5 -7.75 -0.86 3.61
CA ALA A 5 -7.67 -2.32 3.63
C ALA A 5 -9.02 -2.96 3.28
N ALA A 6 -10.12 -2.40 3.82
CA ALA A 6 -11.47 -2.92 3.59
C ALA A 6 -11.92 -2.80 2.11
N THR A 7 -11.46 -1.78 1.39
CA THR A 7 -11.84 -1.55 -0.01
C THR A 7 -10.81 -2.07 -1.02
N HIS A 8 -9.76 -2.76 -0.57
CA HIS A 8 -8.61 -3.11 -1.42
C HIS A 8 -9.02 -3.87 -2.69
N ALA A 9 -9.86 -4.89 -2.56
CA ALA A 9 -10.31 -5.69 -3.70
C ALA A 9 -11.11 -4.87 -4.72
N GLU A 10 -11.91 -3.90 -4.26
CA GLU A 10 -12.64 -3.00 -5.15
C GLU A 10 -11.70 -2.03 -5.85
N CYS A 11 -10.73 -1.46 -5.14
CA CYS A 11 -9.73 -0.58 -5.75
C CYS A 11 -8.91 -1.31 -6.82
N ILE A 12 -8.50 -2.57 -6.58
CA ILE A 12 -7.76 -3.37 -7.57
C ILE A 12 -8.58 -3.56 -8.85
N ARG A 13 -9.89 -3.79 -8.73
CA ARG A 13 -10.79 -3.89 -9.87
C ARG A 13 -10.91 -2.57 -10.64
N LEU A 14 -10.97 -1.44 -9.94
CA LEU A 14 -11.11 -0.11 -10.56
C LEU A 14 -9.82 0.39 -11.22
N TYR A 15 -8.66 -0.02 -10.71
CA TYR A 15 -7.35 0.42 -11.20
C TYR A 15 -6.93 -0.21 -12.54
N ASP A 16 -7.80 -1.02 -13.13
CA ASP A 16 -7.55 -1.75 -14.36
C ASP A 16 -8.84 -1.84 -15.20
N PRO A 17 -8.81 -1.49 -16.50
CA PRO A 17 -9.99 -1.60 -17.36
C PRO A 17 -10.51 -3.04 -17.51
N HIS A 18 -9.70 -4.05 -17.20
CA HIS A 18 -10.04 -5.47 -17.22
C HIS A 18 -10.35 -6.03 -15.83
N ASN A 19 -10.91 -5.19 -14.94
CA ASN A 19 -11.39 -5.59 -13.61
C ASN A 19 -10.28 -6.22 -12.74
N GLY A 20 -9.03 -5.80 -12.95
CA GLY A 20 -7.86 -6.18 -12.15
C GLY A 20 -7.02 -7.30 -12.75
N GLU A 21 -7.45 -7.93 -13.86
CA GLU A 21 -6.75 -9.08 -14.43
C GLU A 21 -5.35 -8.72 -14.94
N ASP A 22 -5.18 -7.58 -15.61
CA ASP A 22 -3.85 -7.19 -16.09
C ASP A 22 -2.95 -6.77 -14.94
N ASN A 23 -3.53 -6.09 -13.94
CA ASN A 23 -2.78 -5.68 -12.75
C ASN A 23 -2.31 -6.88 -11.92
N LYS A 24 -3.01 -8.02 -11.92
CA LYS A 24 -2.54 -9.25 -11.24
C LYS A 24 -1.23 -9.78 -11.82
N LEU A 25 -0.99 -9.62 -13.13
CA LEU A 25 0.26 -10.03 -13.77
C LEU A 25 1.46 -9.24 -13.25
N ARG A 26 1.23 -7.98 -12.84
CA ARG A 26 2.26 -7.09 -12.30
C ARG A 26 2.36 -7.17 -10.78
N LEU A 27 1.23 -7.15 -10.06
CA LEU A 27 1.12 -7.06 -8.60
C LEU A 27 1.30 -8.42 -7.92
N THR A 28 2.51 -8.96 -8.05
CA THR A 28 2.86 -10.32 -7.61
C THR A 28 3.52 -10.36 -6.23
N GLY A 29 3.79 -9.20 -5.62
CA GLY A 29 4.59 -9.12 -4.39
C GLY A 29 6.11 -9.21 -4.61
N LYS A 30 6.56 -9.36 -5.88
CA LYS A 30 7.97 -9.42 -6.27
C LYS A 30 8.38 -8.12 -6.99
N HIS A 31 9.68 -7.90 -7.15
CA HIS A 31 10.22 -6.79 -7.94
C HIS A 31 9.70 -5.40 -7.51
N GLU A 32 9.71 -5.10 -6.21
CA GLU A 32 9.20 -3.82 -5.65
C GLU A 32 7.73 -3.54 -5.99
N THR A 33 6.91 -4.58 -6.20
CA THR A 33 5.46 -4.47 -6.33
C THR A 33 4.77 -5.15 -5.16
N SER A 34 3.58 -4.67 -4.79
CA SER A 34 2.74 -5.34 -3.78
C SER A 34 1.96 -6.50 -4.40
N SER A 35 1.43 -7.39 -3.55
CA SER A 35 0.41 -8.36 -3.97
C SER A 35 -0.91 -7.66 -4.30
N ALA A 36 -1.65 -8.18 -5.29
CA ALA A 36 -3.03 -7.76 -5.59
C ALA A 36 -4.07 -8.26 -4.56
N GLU A 37 -3.75 -9.30 -3.80
CA GLU A 37 -4.69 -9.95 -2.88
C GLU A 37 -4.57 -9.42 -1.46
N LYS A 38 -3.34 -9.08 -1.04
CA LYS A 38 -3.04 -8.64 0.32
C LYS A 38 -2.73 -7.16 0.35
N PHE A 39 -3.59 -6.41 1.03
CA PHE A 39 -3.31 -5.02 1.35
C PHE A 39 -2.16 -4.91 2.35
N THR A 40 -1.16 -4.10 2.02
CA THR A 40 -0.02 -3.79 2.89
C THR A 40 0.31 -2.30 2.81
N TRP A 41 0.85 -1.74 3.89
CA TRP A 41 1.31 -0.36 3.91
C TRP A 41 2.55 -0.23 4.80
N GLY A 42 3.38 0.77 4.54
CA GLY A 42 4.57 1.01 5.37
C GLY A 42 5.31 2.30 5.05
N VAL A 43 6.13 2.75 6.00
CA VAL A 43 7.01 3.91 5.81
C VAL A 43 8.21 3.51 4.96
N ALA A 44 8.44 4.24 3.88
CA ALA A 44 9.52 4.00 2.91
C ALA A 44 9.53 2.61 2.25
N ASN A 45 8.51 1.77 2.47
CA ASN A 45 8.42 0.43 1.88
C ASN A 45 7.86 0.53 0.45
N ARG A 46 8.67 0.18 -0.55
CA ARG A 46 8.29 0.21 -1.97
C ARG A 46 7.47 -1.01 -2.39
N ALA A 47 7.60 -2.13 -1.69
CA ALA A 47 6.86 -3.36 -1.98
C ALA A 47 5.45 -3.36 -1.34
N ALA A 48 5.08 -2.30 -0.62
CA ALA A 48 3.77 -2.18 0.01
C ALA A 48 2.71 -1.62 -0.96
N SER A 49 1.45 -1.99 -0.77
CA SER A 49 0.32 -1.45 -1.55
C SER A 49 0.19 0.07 -1.38
N VAL A 50 0.49 0.59 -0.19
CA VAL A 50 0.59 2.03 0.09
C VAL A 50 1.92 2.35 0.75
N ARG A 51 2.67 3.26 0.13
CA ARG A 51 3.95 3.76 0.65
C ARG A 51 3.76 5.12 1.30
N ILE A 52 4.19 5.24 2.55
CA ILE A 52 4.30 6.55 3.23
C ILE A 52 5.75 7.06 3.03
N PRO A 53 5.98 8.20 2.36
CA PRO A 53 7.32 8.78 2.25
C PRO A 53 7.92 9.13 3.62
N ARG A 54 9.24 9.02 3.79
CA ARG A 54 9.91 9.33 5.06
C ARG A 54 9.61 10.75 5.54
N GLY A 55 9.68 11.73 4.65
CA GLY A 55 9.38 13.13 4.97
C GLY A 55 7.95 13.33 5.50
N VAL A 56 6.97 12.61 4.94
CA VAL A 56 5.58 12.68 5.41
C VAL A 56 5.43 12.03 6.78
N ALA A 57 6.06 10.87 7.00
CA ALA A 57 6.06 10.20 8.30
C ALA A 57 6.75 11.06 9.39
N MET A 58 7.80 11.80 9.04
CA MET A 58 8.51 12.70 9.96
C MET A 58 7.74 14.01 10.19
N ALA A 59 7.09 14.57 9.16
CA ALA A 59 6.24 15.75 9.31
C ALA A 59 5.00 15.46 10.17
N GLY A 60 4.50 14.21 10.17
CA GLY A 60 3.47 13.75 11.09
C GLY A 60 3.92 13.67 12.56
N LYS A 61 5.23 13.65 12.83
CA LYS A 61 5.79 13.62 14.20
C LYS A 61 5.82 14.98 14.88
N VAL A 62 5.47 16.08 14.21
CA VAL A 62 5.34 17.38 14.88
C VAL A 62 4.03 17.49 15.69
N GLY A 63 3.27 16.38 15.87
CA GLY A 63 2.06 16.40 16.67
C GLY A 63 1.53 15.07 17.24
N ASN A 64 2.09 13.90 16.92
CA ASN A 64 1.73 12.68 17.65
C ASN A 64 2.79 11.57 17.48
N ASP A 65 3.28 11.06 18.61
CA ASP A 65 4.33 10.06 18.71
C ASP A 65 3.83 8.67 18.29
N TYR A 66 4.06 8.29 17.04
CA TYR A 66 3.98 6.89 16.61
C TYR A 66 5.40 6.33 16.44
N SER A 67 5.84 5.51 17.40
CA SER A 67 7.03 4.67 17.32
C SER A 67 6.59 3.27 16.88
N PRO A 68 6.86 2.81 15.65
CA PRO A 68 6.69 1.40 15.33
C PRO A 68 7.88 0.64 15.92
N GLU A 69 7.60 -0.24 16.88
CA GLU A 69 8.58 -1.26 17.29
C GLU A 69 8.90 -2.15 16.08
N PHE A 70 10.19 -2.43 15.91
CA PHE A 70 10.79 -3.13 14.77
C PHE A 70 10.37 -4.60 14.70
#